data_AF-A0AAW2Q146-F1
#
_entry.id   AF-A0AAW2Q146-F1
#
_cell.length_a   1.000
_cell.length_b   1.000
_cell.length_c   1.000
_cell.angle_alpha   90.00
_cell.angle_beta   90.00
_cell.angle_gamma   90.00
#
_symmetry.space_group_name_H-M   'P 1'
#
loop_
_entity.id
_entity.type
_entity.pdbx_description
1 polymer ?
#
loop_
_entity_poly.entity_id
_entity_poly.type
_entity_poly.pdbx_seq_one_letter_code
_entity_poly.pdbx_strand_id
1 'polypeptide(L)'
;MQVAISFAKIILSSIKPSTEVLGKLPGTDIFCNTVQYPMATKLPGISIIRINSGTLCFANANFIRERILKWLADDMEESTKGGIRVMILDMTNVMNIDTSGIHAVEELHKELISQGIELAVANPGASD
;
A
#
# COMPACT_ATOMS: atom_id res chain seq x y z
N MET A 1 -26.04 -10.83 21.59
CA MET A 1 -24.95 -9.82 21.62
C MET A 1 -23.63 -10.35 21.05
N GLN A 2 -23.09 -11.50 21.50
CA GLN A 2 -21.77 -12.00 21.07
C GLN A 2 -21.65 -12.24 19.55
N VAL A 3 -22.67 -12.82 18.92
CA VAL A 3 -22.68 -13.05 17.47
C VAL A 3 -22.59 -11.74 16.68
N ALA A 4 -23.36 -10.71 17.07
CA ALA A 4 -23.31 -9.41 16.42
C ALA A 4 -21.95 -8.71 16.57
N ILE A 5 -21.28 -8.86 17.73
CA ILE A 5 -19.93 -8.35 17.96
C ILE A 5 -18.91 -9.06 17.07
N SER A 6 -19.01 -10.39 16.92
CA SER A 6 -18.15 -11.16 16.03
C SER A 6 -18.33 -10.75 14.57
N PHE A 7 -19.57 -10.60 14.09
CA PHE A 7 -19.84 -10.09 12.74
C PHE A 7 -19.33 -8.67 12.54
N ALA A 8 -19.58 -7.76 13.49
CA ALA A 8 -19.05 -6.40 13.44
C ALA A 8 -17.51 -6.39 13.40
N LYS A 9 -16.84 -7.26 14.16
CA LYS A 9 -15.38 -7.40 14.16
C LYS A 9 -14.87 -7.93 12.82
N ILE A 10 -15.55 -8.91 12.21
CA ILE A 10 -15.23 -9.43 10.86
C ILE A 10 -15.38 -8.32 9.82
N ILE A 11 -16.48 -7.56 9.88
CA ILE A 11 -16.73 -6.42 8.99
C ILE A 11 -15.66 -5.34 9.18
N LEU A 12 -15.37 -4.93 10.42
CA LEU A 12 -14.36 -3.90 10.72
C LEU A 12 -12.93 -4.33 10.36
N SER A 13 -12.58 -5.60 10.54
CA SER A 13 -11.28 -6.14 10.13
C SER A 13 -11.17 -6.27 8.61
N SER A 14 -12.27 -6.58 7.92
CA SER A 14 -12.33 -6.59 6.46
C SER A 14 -12.28 -5.17 5.85
N ILE A 15 -12.80 -4.16 6.56
CA ILE A 15 -12.80 -2.74 6.15
C ILE A 15 -11.48 -2.03 6.46
N LYS A 16 -10.64 -2.57 7.35
CA LYS A 16 -9.25 -2.10 7.55
C LYS A 16 -8.25 -3.07 6.93
N PRO A 17 -8.25 -3.29 5.60
CA PRO A 17 -7.10 -3.90 4.99
C PRO A 17 -5.90 -2.99 5.29
N SER A 18 -4.89 -3.58 5.91
CA SER A 18 -3.71 -2.80 6.27
C SER A 18 -2.91 -2.54 5.00
N THR A 19 -2.42 -1.31 4.84
CA THR A 19 -1.30 -1.06 3.94
C THR A 19 -0.04 -1.15 4.79
N GLU A 20 0.99 -1.83 4.30
CA GLU A 20 2.26 -1.99 5.01
C GLU A 20 3.36 -1.26 4.27
N VAL A 21 4.15 -0.46 4.99
CA VAL A 21 5.37 0.13 4.42
C VAL A 21 6.48 -0.91 4.52
N LEU A 22 7.16 -1.16 3.40
CA LEU A 22 8.25 -2.13 3.33
C LEU A 22 9.61 -1.43 3.35
N GLY A 23 10.58 -2.06 4.00
CA GLY A 23 11.99 -1.68 3.99
C GLY A 23 12.86 -2.85 3.55
N LYS A 24 14.06 -2.54 3.05
CA LYS A 24 15.07 -3.53 2.68
C LYS A 24 15.77 -4.05 3.92
N LEU A 25 15.84 -5.37 4.07
CA LEU A 25 16.62 -6.00 5.11
C LEU A 25 18.12 -5.95 4.75
N PRO A 26 19.00 -5.42 5.63
CA PRO A 26 20.42 -5.24 5.31
C PRO A 26 21.12 -6.52 4.87
N GLY A 27 21.89 -6.44 3.78
CA GLY A 27 22.67 -7.57 3.26
C GLY A 27 21.87 -8.63 2.51
N THR A 28 20.59 -8.40 2.23
CA THR A 28 19.71 -9.33 1.49
C THR A 28 18.90 -8.61 0.44
N ASP A 29 18.16 -9.32 -0.42
CA ASP A 29 17.17 -8.75 -1.33
C ASP A 29 15.72 -8.94 -0.83
N ILE A 30 15.55 -9.04 0.50
CA ILE A 30 14.25 -9.18 1.14
C ILE A 30 13.70 -7.81 1.52
N PHE A 31 12.42 -7.57 1.19
CA PHE A 31 11.65 -6.40 1.59
C PHE A 31 10.50 -6.82 2.52
N CYS A 32 10.45 -6.25 3.73
CA CYS A 32 9.47 -6.63 4.74
C CYS A 32 8.95 -5.42 5.53
N ASN A 33 7.83 -5.63 6.23
CA ASN A 33 7.13 -4.60 6.99
C ASN A 33 8.07 -3.95 8.03
N THR A 34 8.28 -2.64 7.93
CA THR A 34 9.19 -1.89 8.82
C THR A 34 8.71 -1.78 10.26
N VAL A 35 7.40 -1.92 10.51
CA VAL A 35 6.83 -1.95 11.86
C VAL A 35 7.11 -3.29 12.53
N GLN A 36 6.98 -4.39 11.78
CA GLN A 36 7.27 -5.73 12.29
C GLN A 36 8.77 -6.00 12.41
N TYR A 37 9.56 -5.45 11.50
CA TYR A 37 11.01 -5.65 11.41
C TYR A 37 11.72 -4.29 11.41
N PRO A 38 12.01 -3.71 12.59
CA PRO A 38 12.61 -2.37 12.69
C PRO A 38 14.01 -2.24 12.06
N MET A 39 14.70 -3.36 11.80
CA MET A 39 15.97 -3.37 11.08
C MET A 39 15.80 -3.19 9.56
N ALA A 40 14.58 -3.31 9.02
CA ALA A 40 14.30 -3.08 7.63
C ALA A 40 14.33 -1.57 7.34
N THR A 41 15.17 -1.15 6.40
CA THR A 41 15.44 0.26 6.12
C THR A 41 14.75 0.73 4.85
N LYS A 42 14.13 1.91 4.90
CA LYS A 42 13.58 2.56 3.70
C LYS A 42 14.73 2.97 2.78
N LEU A 43 14.48 2.92 1.47
CA LEU A 43 15.45 3.35 0.46
C LEU A 43 15.26 4.84 0.14
N PRO A 44 16.34 5.65 0.05
CA PRO A 44 16.20 7.07 -0.25
C PRO A 44 15.49 7.32 -1.59
N GLY A 45 14.41 8.10 -1.55
CA GLY A 45 13.62 8.48 -2.72
C GLY A 45 12.72 7.37 -3.28
N ILE A 46 12.60 6.23 -2.59
CA ILE A 46 11.72 5.12 -2.97
C ILE A 46 10.82 4.77 -1.79
N SER A 47 9.51 4.80 -2.02
CA SER A 47 8.52 4.31 -1.06
C SER A 47 7.90 3.02 -1.56
N ILE A 48 7.88 1.98 -0.73
CA ILE A 48 7.32 0.66 -1.09
C ILE A 48 6.15 0.39 -0.15
N ILE A 49 4.95 0.25 -0.71
CA ILE A 49 3.74 0.01 0.06
C ILE A 49 3.06 -1.25 -0.45
N ARG A 50 2.85 -2.21 0.45
CA ARG A 50 2.09 -3.44 0.18
C ARG A 50 0.63 -3.27 0.53
N ILE A 51 -0.25 -3.69 -0.37
CA ILE A 51 -1.66 -3.90 -0.04
C ILE A 51 -1.76 -5.22 0.72
N ASN A 52 -2.07 -5.18 2.02
CA ASN A 52 -2.32 -6.38 2.81
C ASN A 52 -3.82 -6.73 2.81
N SER A 53 -4.33 -7.01 1.62
CA SER A 53 -5.70 -7.47 1.37
C SER A 53 -5.75 -8.43 0.21
N GLY A 54 -6.59 -9.46 0.33
CA GLY A 54 -6.86 -10.42 -0.75
C GLY A 54 -7.57 -9.83 -1.96
N THR A 55 -8.31 -8.73 -1.77
CA THR A 55 -9.10 -8.10 -2.84
C THR A 55 -8.92 -6.59 -2.84
N LEU A 56 -8.92 -5.98 -4.02
CA LEU A 56 -9.02 -4.53 -4.19
C LEU A 56 -10.33 -4.21 -4.92
N CYS A 57 -11.35 -3.81 -4.16
CA CYS A 57 -12.71 -3.69 -4.64
C CYS A 57 -13.42 -2.43 -4.11
N PHE A 58 -14.66 -2.20 -4.52
CA PHE A 58 -15.45 -1.03 -4.11
C PHE A 58 -15.45 -0.77 -2.59
N ALA A 59 -15.35 -1.82 -1.77
CA ALA A 59 -15.42 -1.73 -0.32
C ALA A 59 -14.15 -1.14 0.31
N ASN A 60 -12.99 -1.24 -0.34
CA ASN A 60 -11.70 -0.85 0.25
C ASN A 60 -10.79 0.00 -0.64
N ALA A 61 -11.07 0.11 -1.95
CA ALA A 61 -10.18 0.76 -2.90
C ALA A 61 -9.89 2.23 -2.56
N ASN A 62 -10.93 3.02 -2.27
CA ASN A 62 -10.77 4.42 -1.87
C ASN A 62 -9.97 4.56 -0.57
N PHE A 63 -10.27 3.73 0.43
CA PHE A 63 -9.56 3.75 1.72
C PHE A 63 -8.07 3.45 1.55
N ILE A 64 -7.73 2.44 0.73
CA ILE A 64 -6.34 2.09 0.43
C ILE A 64 -5.63 3.24 -0.29
N ARG A 65 -6.26 3.85 -1.30
CA ARG A 65 -5.72 5.01 -2.02
C ARG A 65 -5.40 6.17 -1.06
N GLU A 66 -6.38 6.59 -0.27
CA GLU A 66 -6.21 7.68 0.72
C GLU A 66 -5.11 7.35 1.73
N ARG A 67 -5.03 6.08 2.18
CA ARG A 67 -4.00 5.66 3.13
C ARG A 67 -2.60 5.69 2.53
N ILE A 68 -2.45 5.31 1.27
CA ILE A 68 -1.19 5.40 0.52
C ILE A 68 -0.73 6.85 0.42
N LEU A 69 -1.62 7.75 -0.03
CA LEU A 69 -1.32 9.17 -0.17
C LEU A 69 -0.90 9.81 1.16
N LYS A 70 -1.60 9.44 2.24
CA LYS A 70 -1.24 9.88 3.59
C LYS A 70 0.18 9.42 3.98
N TRP A 71 0.52 8.16 3.72
CA TRP A 71 1.88 7.66 4.01
C TRP A 71 2.95 8.41 3.23
N LEU A 72 2.69 8.75 1.97
CA LEU A 72 3.64 9.51 1.15
C LEU A 72 3.82 10.93 1.67
N ALA A 73 2.72 11.59 2.08
CA ALA A 73 2.79 12.92 2.68
C ALA A 73 3.61 12.91 3.99
N ASP A 74 3.32 11.96 4.89
CA ASP A 74 4.04 11.80 6.16
C ASP A 74 5.55 11.56 5.91
N ASP A 75 5.90 10.73 4.92
CA ASP A 75 7.30 10.39 4.58
C ASP A 75 8.04 11.56 3.88
N MET A 76 7.32 12.41 3.13
CA MET A 76 7.88 13.65 2.57
C MET A 76 8.16 14.71 3.65
N GLU A 77 7.32 14.82 4.67
CA GLU A 77 7.55 15.74 5.79
C GLU A 77 8.76 15.32 6.64
N GLU A 78 8.95 14.02 6.85
CA GLU A 78 10.09 13.47 7.59
C GLU A 78 11.42 13.53 6.80
N SER A 79 11.36 13.51 5.46
CA SER A 79 12.55 13.43 4.62
C SER A 79 13.16 14.81 4.33
N THR A 80 14.16 15.18 5.14
CA THR A 80 15.01 16.38 4.91
C THR A 80 15.87 16.33 3.64
N LYS A 81 15.91 15.19 2.93
CA LYS A 81 16.76 14.95 1.77
C LYS A 81 15.97 14.30 0.63
N GLY A 82 15.53 15.12 -0.33
CA GLY A 82 15.31 14.70 -1.72
C GLY A 82 13.91 14.17 -2.10
N GLY A 83 12.96 14.09 -1.16
CA GLY A 83 11.58 13.67 -1.43
C GLY A 83 11.44 12.25 -2.01
N ILE A 84 10.21 11.82 -2.25
CA ILE A 84 9.90 10.54 -2.89
C ILE A 84 9.89 10.76 -4.41
N ARG A 85 10.60 9.91 -5.15
CA ARG A 85 10.64 9.96 -6.63
C ARG A 85 9.93 8.77 -7.27
N VAL A 86 9.94 7.63 -6.58
CA VAL A 86 9.29 6.40 -7.03
C VAL A 86 8.45 5.84 -5.89
N MET A 87 7.21 5.49 -6.19
CA MET A 87 6.34 4.71 -5.33
C MET A 87 6.13 3.34 -5.95
N ILE A 88 6.43 2.28 -5.20
CA ILE A 88 6.22 0.89 -5.61
C ILE A 88 5.00 0.36 -4.86
N LEU A 89 3.97 -0.02 -5.61
CA LEU A 89 2.78 -0.70 -5.11
C LEU A 89 3.01 -2.22 -5.18
N ASP A 90 3.23 -2.84 -4.03
CA ASP A 90 3.34 -4.29 -3.91
C ASP A 90 1.96 -4.92 -3.79
N MET A 91 1.56 -5.63 -4.84
CA MET A 91 0.27 -6.30 -4.98
C MET A 91 0.33 -7.81 -4.68
N THR A 92 1.41 -8.31 -4.06
CA THR A 92 1.62 -9.76 -3.79
C THR A 92 0.42 -10.45 -3.15
N ASN A 93 -0.30 -9.75 -2.26
CA ASN A 93 -1.46 -10.34 -1.56
C ASN A 93 -2.78 -10.12 -2.31
N VAL A 94 -2.83 -9.27 -3.34
CA VAL A 94 -4.05 -8.93 -4.07
C VAL A 94 -4.33 -10.02 -5.10
N MET A 95 -5.34 -10.84 -4.84
CA MET A 95 -5.76 -11.92 -5.73
C MET A 95 -6.79 -11.45 -6.76
N ASN A 96 -7.73 -10.57 -6.35
CA ASN A 96 -8.80 -10.09 -7.22
C ASN A 96 -8.91 -8.56 -7.17
N ILE A 97 -9.19 -7.95 -8.33
CA ILE A 97 -9.46 -6.53 -8.48
C ILE A 97 -10.74 -6.31 -9.28
N ASP A 98 -11.63 -5.42 -8.82
CA ASP A 98 -12.82 -5.02 -9.58
C ASP A 98 -12.61 -3.67 -10.29
N THR A 99 -13.62 -3.19 -11.03
CA THR A 99 -13.58 -1.89 -11.72
C THR A 99 -13.28 -0.71 -10.78
N SER A 100 -13.79 -0.73 -9.55
CA SER A 100 -13.52 0.33 -8.56
C SER A 100 -12.08 0.28 -8.08
N GLY A 101 -11.53 -0.92 -7.91
CA GLY A 101 -10.13 -1.15 -7.60
C GLY A 101 -9.20 -0.62 -8.69
N ILE A 102 -9.49 -0.94 -9.96
CA ILE A 102 -8.74 -0.42 -11.11
C ILE A 102 -8.80 1.11 -11.11
N HIS A 103 -10.00 1.68 -10.96
CA HIS A 103 -10.18 3.13 -10.96
C HIS A 103 -9.37 3.83 -9.85
N ALA A 104 -9.35 3.26 -8.64
CA ALA A 104 -8.56 3.83 -7.54
C ALA A 104 -7.05 3.79 -7.82
N VAL A 105 -6.54 2.75 -8.51
CA VAL A 105 -5.13 2.69 -8.92
C VAL A 105 -4.83 3.69 -10.04
N GLU A 106 -5.75 3.90 -10.98
CA GLU A 106 -5.62 4.93 -12.03
C GLU A 106 -5.60 6.35 -11.45
N GLU A 107 -6.46 6.62 -10.48
CA GLU A 107 -6.47 7.89 -9.76
C GLU A 107 -5.17 8.09 -8.97
N LEU A 108 -4.74 7.07 -8.23
CA LEU A 108 -3.44 7.08 -7.54
C LEU A 108 -2.30 7.42 -8.50
N HIS A 109 -2.25 6.76 -9.66
CA HIS A 109 -1.25 7.01 -10.68
C HIS A 109 -1.25 8.47 -11.17
N LYS A 110 -2.43 9.02 -11.47
CA LYS A 110 -2.57 10.42 -11.91
C LYS A 110 -2.10 11.41 -10.84
N GLU A 111 -2.49 11.18 -9.59
CA GLU A 111 -2.09 12.01 -8.45
C GLU A 111 -0.57 11.96 -8.23
N LEU A 112 0.05 10.78 -8.29
CA LEU A 112 1.51 10.63 -8.17
C LEU A 112 2.26 11.33 -9.30
N ILE A 113 1.84 11.15 -10.56
CA ILE A 113 2.46 11.84 -11.70
C ILE A 113 2.35 13.36 -11.55
N SER A 114 1.21 13.87 -11.08
CA SER A 114 1.04 15.32 -10.85
C SER A 114 2.00 15.90 -9.81
N GLN A 115 2.55 15.05 -8.94
CA GLN A 115 3.57 15.38 -7.94
C GLN A 115 5.00 15.04 -8.42
N GLY A 116 5.17 14.56 -9.65
CA GLY A 116 6.47 14.14 -10.18
C GLY A 116 6.98 12.81 -9.63
N ILE A 117 6.08 11.97 -9.11
CA ILE A 117 6.39 10.66 -8.54
C ILE A 117 5.99 9.58 -9.56
N GLU A 118 6.91 8.67 -9.87
CA GLU A 118 6.63 7.52 -10.72
C GLU A 118 5.95 6.41 -9.92
N LEU A 119 4.90 5.80 -10.47
CA LEU A 119 4.26 4.62 -9.91
C LEU A 119 4.79 3.37 -10.61
N ALA A 120 5.34 2.43 -9.84
CA ALA A 120 5.65 1.08 -10.29
C ALA A 120 4.75 0.06 -9.58
N VAL A 121 4.34 -0.99 -10.28
CA VAL A 121 3.53 -2.07 -9.72
C VAL A 121 4.37 -3.34 -9.65
N ALA A 122 4.40 -3.98 -8.49
CA ALA A 122 5.11 -5.23 -8.26
C ALA A 122 4.12 -6.36 -7.93
N ASN A 123 4.40 -7.55 -8.47
CA ASN A 123 3.61 -8.76 -8.26
C ASN A 123 2.08 -8.58 -8.47
N PRO A 124 1.61 -7.94 -9.56
CA PRO A 124 0.21 -8.01 -9.91
C PRO A 124 -0.12 -9.48 -10.19
N GLY A 125 -1.11 -10.04 -9.50
CA GLY A 125 -1.53 -11.44 -9.71
C GLY A 125 -1.80 -11.73 -11.19
N ALA A 126 -1.54 -12.96 -11.63
CA ALA A 126 -1.85 -13.36 -12.99
C ALA A 126 -3.37 -13.40 -13.18
N SER A 127 -3.86 -12.75 -14.23
CA SER A 127 -5.23 -12.96 -14.72
C SER A 127 -5.25 -14.26 -15.51
N ASP A 128 -5.89 -15.31 -14.97
CA ASP A 128 -6.23 -16.52 -15.70
C ASP A 128 -7.31 -16.25 -16.77
#